data_AF-A0AAU1NQ25-F1
#
_entry.id   AF-A0AAU1NQ25-F1
#
_cell.length_a   1.000
_cell.length_b   1.000
_cell.length_c   1.000
_cell.angle_alpha   90.00
_cell.angle_beta   90.00
_cell.angle_gamma   90.00
#
_symmetry.space_group_name_H-M   'P 1'
#
loop_
_entity.id
_entity.type
_entity.pdbx_description
1 polymer ?
#
loop_
_entity_poly.entity_id
_entity_poly.type
_entity_poly.pdbx_seq_one_letter_code
_entity_poly.pdbx_strand_id
1 'polypeptide(L)'
;MRVGDRQGGRAYIGSFTAAGGSGILTASVHMDSGSLTVLSAVDSLPDPSYLALSPARDILYAVSETAEGAVAAFRTGDGKPELAGRGVLVRGSGPTHLALYDGHVLTANYGSGSVTSVRLRADGTLDGESVDVLRHEGSGTHPKRQQGPHTHQVMPDPSGRWAVSVDLGTDSVRICSMQGGRLEVHREVALRPGSGPRHLAFHPRGDRAYILNELTPTVTVCRWDADAGALQPLGEISVLPDAPHGDAFPSEAVVSPDGRFLWTATRGANVISVLALDVTGDRPTLRATVSCGGDWPRGLALHPSGRFLYAANERSGDVTWFSVDRETGLPRRSGSIEAPAASCVIFG
;
A
#
# COMPACT_ATOMS: atom_id res chain seq x y z
N MET A 1 2.57 41.31 -12.30
CA MET A 1 1.44 40.39 -11.99
C MET A 1 2.05 39.02 -11.76
N ARG A 2 2.37 38.67 -10.50
CA ARG A 2 2.98 37.38 -10.19
C ARG A 2 1.87 36.34 -10.17
N VAL A 3 1.90 35.41 -11.13
CA VAL A 3 1.11 34.18 -11.09
C VAL A 3 1.58 33.44 -9.84
N GLY A 4 0.81 33.54 -8.77
CA GLY A 4 1.08 32.85 -7.52
C GLY A 4 0.94 31.36 -7.77
N ASP A 5 2.06 30.66 -7.74
CA ASP A 5 2.17 29.21 -7.79
C ASP A 5 1.39 28.66 -6.58
N ARG A 6 0.14 28.23 -6.79
CA ARG A 6 -0.69 27.64 -5.73
C ARG A 6 -0.14 26.23 -5.47
N GLN A 7 0.84 26.14 -4.56
CA GLN A 7 1.34 24.86 -4.05
C GLN A 7 0.17 24.05 -3.46
N GLY A 8 0.01 22.82 -3.95
CA GLY A 8 -1.22 22.04 -3.92
C GLY A 8 -1.28 20.87 -2.94
N GLY A 9 -0.46 20.90 -1.91
CA GLY A 9 -0.29 19.77 -0.99
C GLY A 9 1.10 19.15 -1.09
N ARG A 10 1.37 18.21 -0.21
CA ARG A 10 2.68 17.58 -0.05
C ARG A 10 2.59 16.11 -0.41
N ALA A 11 3.63 15.56 -1.01
CA ALA A 11 3.82 14.13 -1.17
C ALA A 11 5.01 13.66 -0.35
N TYR A 12 4.91 12.44 0.16
CA TYR A 12 5.99 11.72 0.83
C TYR A 12 6.24 10.42 0.06
N ILE A 13 7.51 10.14 -0.22
CA ILE A 13 7.91 9.02 -1.07
C ILE A 13 8.92 8.19 -0.28
N GLY A 14 8.56 6.95 0.00
CA GLY A 14 9.43 5.98 0.66
C GLY A 14 10.30 5.23 -0.35
N SER A 15 11.46 4.74 0.09
CA SER A 15 12.42 4.03 -0.78
C SER A 15 13.21 2.97 -0.04
N PHE A 16 13.83 2.06 -0.80
CA PHE A 16 14.82 1.11 -0.27
C PHE A 16 16.22 1.73 -0.29
N THR A 17 16.69 2.19 0.88
CA THR A 17 18.05 2.72 1.06
C THR A 17 19.14 1.71 0.71
N ALA A 18 18.92 0.42 0.96
CA ALA A 18 19.85 -0.64 0.60
C ALA A 18 20.02 -0.80 -0.93
N ALA A 19 19.05 -0.31 -1.71
CA ALA A 19 19.10 -0.25 -3.17
C ALA A 19 19.47 1.15 -3.72
N GLY A 20 20.01 2.03 -2.87
CA GLY A 20 20.44 3.39 -3.25
C GLY A 20 19.36 4.46 -3.11
N GLY A 21 18.21 4.14 -2.50
CA GLY A 21 17.15 5.11 -2.23
C GLY A 21 17.55 6.18 -1.21
N SER A 22 16.93 7.35 -1.31
CA SER A 22 17.23 8.51 -0.46
C SER A 22 16.55 8.49 0.92
N GLY A 23 15.93 7.37 1.29
CA GLY A 23 15.06 7.25 2.47
C GLY A 23 13.66 7.80 2.19
N ILE A 24 13.24 8.82 2.93
CA ILE A 24 11.96 9.51 2.74
C ILE A 24 12.21 10.81 1.97
N LEU A 25 11.74 10.85 0.73
CA LEU A 25 11.68 12.09 -0.07
C LEU A 25 10.37 12.83 0.22
N THR A 26 10.45 14.15 0.25
CA THR A 26 9.29 15.05 0.28
C THR A 26 9.23 15.84 -1.01
N ALA A 27 8.02 16.04 -1.53
CA ALA A 27 7.79 16.85 -2.72
C ALA A 27 6.55 17.73 -2.52
N SER A 28 6.51 18.90 -3.16
CA SER A 28 5.25 19.62 -3.37
C SER A 28 4.52 19.04 -4.56
N VAL A 29 3.19 19.05 -4.49
CA VAL A 29 2.31 18.63 -5.60
C VAL A 29 1.69 19.87 -6.22
N HIS A 30 1.85 20.07 -7.52
CA HIS A 30 1.17 21.16 -8.21
C HIS A 30 -0.29 20.75 -8.50
N MET A 31 -1.27 21.55 -8.04
CA MET A 31 -2.69 21.16 -8.06
C MET A 31 -3.21 20.78 -9.43
N ASP A 32 -2.82 21.51 -10.47
CA ASP A 32 -3.48 21.41 -11.78
C ASP A 32 -2.77 20.47 -12.76
N SER A 33 -1.49 20.19 -12.54
CA SER A 33 -0.69 19.30 -13.39
C SER A 33 -0.35 17.98 -12.71
N GLY A 34 -0.49 17.89 -11.38
CA GLY A 34 -0.01 16.77 -10.58
C GLY A 34 1.52 16.69 -10.48
N SER A 35 2.26 17.64 -11.05
CA SER A 35 3.73 17.57 -11.06
C SER A 35 4.32 17.63 -9.66
N LEU A 36 5.33 16.79 -9.42
CA LEU A 36 6.08 16.76 -8.18
C LEU A 36 7.30 17.66 -8.30
N THR A 37 7.57 18.45 -7.26
CA THR A 37 8.85 19.17 -7.10
C THR A 37 9.48 18.74 -5.79
N VAL A 38 10.65 18.10 -5.86
CA VAL A 38 11.38 17.61 -4.68
C VAL A 38 11.74 18.79 -3.77
N LEU A 39 11.51 18.61 -2.47
CA LEU A 39 11.77 19.62 -1.43
C LEU A 39 12.94 19.21 -0.53
N SER A 40 12.92 17.98 -0.03
CA SER A 40 13.95 17.47 0.89
C SER A 40 13.96 15.94 0.93
N ALA A 41 15.04 15.37 1.48
CA ALA A 41 15.22 13.93 1.72
C ALA A 41 15.66 13.67 3.17
N VAL A 42 15.19 12.57 3.77
CA VAL A 42 15.59 12.10 5.11
C VAL A 42 16.04 10.64 5.01
N ASP A 43 17.25 10.35 5.44
CA ASP A 43 17.89 9.02 5.40
C ASP A 43 18.14 8.43 6.80
N SER A 44 17.51 9.00 7.84
CA SER A 44 17.70 8.58 9.23
C SER A 44 17.01 7.26 9.60
N LEU A 45 16.35 6.60 8.65
CA LEU A 45 15.71 5.29 8.81
C LEU A 45 16.11 4.43 7.61
N PRO A 46 16.62 3.20 7.82
CA PRO A 46 16.89 2.29 6.72
C PRO A 46 15.58 1.75 6.14
N ASP A 47 15.53 1.67 4.82
CA ASP A 47 14.46 1.08 4.01
C ASP A 47 13.03 1.51 4.43
N PRO A 48 12.72 2.82 4.43
CA PRO A 48 11.38 3.34 4.65
C PRO A 48 10.47 3.04 3.46
N SER A 49 10.16 1.77 3.23
CA SER A 49 9.52 1.28 2.01
C SER A 49 8.01 1.54 1.94
N TYR A 50 7.37 1.77 3.09
CA TYR A 50 5.95 2.08 3.20
C TYR A 50 5.69 3.14 4.27
N LEU A 51 4.73 4.01 4.00
CA LEU A 51 4.45 5.20 4.80
C LEU A 51 2.95 5.30 5.11
N ALA A 52 2.60 5.90 6.25
CA ALA A 52 1.26 6.44 6.49
C ALA A 52 1.31 7.72 7.32
N LEU A 53 0.29 8.57 7.15
CA LEU A 53 0.16 9.82 7.91
C LEU A 53 -0.86 9.67 9.03
N SER A 54 -0.65 10.42 10.12
CA SER A 54 -1.69 10.69 11.10
C SER A 54 -2.90 11.36 10.46
N PRO A 55 -4.11 11.21 11.02
CA PRO A 55 -5.28 11.94 10.53
C PRO A 55 -5.11 13.46 10.51
N ALA A 56 -4.35 14.00 11.48
CA ALA A 56 -4.00 15.41 11.56
C ALA A 56 -2.86 15.81 10.61
N ARG A 57 -2.24 14.84 9.92
CA ARG A 57 -1.15 15.01 8.93
C ARG A 57 0.12 15.65 9.49
N ASP A 58 0.26 15.65 10.82
CA ASP A 58 1.36 16.23 11.60
C ASP A 58 2.43 15.20 11.98
N ILE A 59 2.13 13.90 11.84
CA ILE A 59 3.07 12.78 12.01
C ILE A 59 3.05 11.88 10.79
N LEU A 60 4.24 11.55 10.28
CA LEU A 60 4.48 10.52 9.28
C LEU A 60 5.05 9.29 9.97
N TYR A 61 4.44 8.14 9.75
CA TYR A 61 4.94 6.84 10.19
C TYR A 61 5.57 6.12 9.01
N ALA A 62 6.71 5.46 9.25
CA ALA A 62 7.43 4.70 8.24
C ALA A 62 7.83 3.34 8.81
N VAL A 63 7.65 2.28 8.03
CA VAL A 63 8.31 0.99 8.32
C VAL A 63 9.82 1.15 8.12
N SER A 64 10.60 0.25 8.68
CA SER A 64 11.98 -0.01 8.29
C SER A 64 12.03 -1.46 7.87
N GLU A 65 12.01 -1.70 6.55
CA GLU A 65 11.87 -3.04 5.95
C GLU A 65 13.20 -3.81 5.97
N THR A 66 13.81 -3.92 7.15
CA THR A 66 15.03 -4.71 7.38
C THR A 66 14.73 -6.06 8.03
N ALA A 67 15.76 -6.90 8.18
CA ALA A 67 15.63 -8.18 8.86
C ALA A 67 15.18 -8.03 10.33
N GLU A 68 15.70 -7.03 11.04
CA GLU A 68 15.34 -6.71 12.43
C GLU A 68 13.94 -6.14 12.54
N GLY A 69 13.51 -5.37 11.53
CA GLY A 69 12.20 -4.76 11.42
C GLY A 69 11.93 -3.67 12.47
N ALA A 70 11.60 -2.47 12.00
CA ALA A 70 11.19 -1.39 12.89
C ALA A 70 10.05 -0.56 12.30
N VAL A 71 9.49 0.30 13.14
CA VAL A 71 8.62 1.41 12.74
C VAL A 71 9.11 2.69 13.41
N ALA A 72 9.08 3.80 12.68
CA ALA A 72 9.48 5.11 13.18
C ALA A 72 8.41 6.16 12.90
N ALA A 73 8.37 7.20 13.73
CA ALA A 73 7.50 8.36 13.56
C ALA A 73 8.35 9.59 13.25
N PHE A 74 7.82 10.49 12.43
CA PHE A 74 8.45 11.74 12.03
C PHE A 74 7.45 12.88 12.18
N ARG A 75 7.84 13.97 12.84
CA ARG A 75 7.06 15.21 12.84
C ARG A 75 7.10 15.79 11.42
N THR A 76 5.94 16.12 10.89
CA THR A 76 5.81 16.83 9.62
C THR A 76 5.63 18.33 9.87
N GLY A 77 5.91 19.13 8.84
CA GLY A 77 5.78 20.58 8.87
C GLY A 77 6.23 21.15 7.53
N ASP A 78 6.48 22.46 7.48
CA ASP A 78 6.94 23.13 6.25
C ASP A 78 8.35 22.70 5.85
N GLY A 79 9.14 22.21 6.81
CA GLY A 79 10.52 21.75 6.61
C GLY A 79 10.65 20.27 6.23
N LYS A 80 11.89 19.76 6.38
CA LYS A 80 12.23 18.34 6.28
C LYS A 80 11.57 17.56 7.44
N PRO A 81 11.00 16.37 7.22
CA PRO A 81 10.46 15.56 8.31
C PRO A 81 11.54 15.24 9.35
N GLU A 82 11.21 15.38 10.63
CA GLU A 82 12.16 15.18 11.73
C GLU A 82 11.75 13.97 12.56
N LEU A 83 12.72 13.10 12.89
CA LEU A 83 12.45 11.90 13.67
C LEU A 83 11.84 12.25 15.04
N ALA A 84 10.68 11.67 15.33
CA ALA A 84 9.88 11.91 16.53
C ALA A 84 10.09 10.77 17.55
N GLY A 85 11.19 10.87 18.31
CA GLY A 85 11.60 9.86 19.28
C GLY A 85 12.50 8.78 18.67
N ARG A 86 12.52 7.59 19.27
CA ARG A 86 13.27 6.43 18.75
C ARG A 86 12.36 5.52 17.94
N GLY A 87 12.91 4.90 16.90
CA GLY A 87 12.23 3.80 16.22
C GLY A 87 11.95 2.64 17.20
N VAL A 88 10.85 1.93 16.97
CA VAL A 88 10.40 0.79 17.78
C VAL A 88 10.58 -0.48 16.96
N LEU A 89 11.23 -1.49 17.55
CA LEU A 89 11.33 -2.81 16.93
C LEU A 89 9.95 -3.45 16.87
N VAL A 90 9.56 -3.94 15.68
CA VAL A 90 8.25 -4.56 15.49
C VAL A 90 8.22 -6.02 15.96
N ARG A 91 9.35 -6.56 16.44
CA ARG A 91 9.47 -7.96 16.89
C ARG A 91 9.02 -8.97 15.80
N GLY A 92 9.24 -8.57 14.55
CA GLY A 92 8.95 -9.30 13.31
C GLY A 92 9.92 -8.83 12.23
N SER A 93 10.02 -9.58 11.13
CA SER A 93 11.04 -9.35 10.10
C SER A 93 10.41 -8.78 8.83
N GLY A 94 11.08 -7.79 8.21
CA GLY A 94 10.67 -7.17 6.95
C GLY A 94 9.27 -6.57 6.99
N PRO A 95 8.96 -5.58 7.86
CA PRO A 95 7.70 -4.86 7.81
C PRO A 95 7.56 -4.13 6.47
N THR A 96 6.62 -4.54 5.63
CA THR A 96 6.47 -4.04 4.24
C THR A 96 5.24 -3.14 4.05
N HIS A 97 4.38 -3.07 5.07
CA HIS A 97 3.19 -2.21 5.07
C HIS A 97 2.87 -1.79 6.51
N LEU A 98 2.27 -0.60 6.67
CA LEU A 98 1.71 -0.17 7.95
C LEU A 98 0.38 0.57 7.78
N ALA A 99 -0.41 0.60 8.83
CA ALA A 99 -1.64 1.39 8.92
C ALA A 99 -1.92 1.85 10.35
N LEU A 100 -2.73 2.89 10.51
CA LEU A 100 -3.22 3.33 11.81
C LEU A 100 -4.54 2.65 12.14
N TYR A 101 -4.68 2.17 13.36
CA TYR A 101 -5.90 1.53 13.83
C TYR A 101 -6.05 1.65 15.34
N ASP A 102 -7.19 2.18 15.81
CA ASP A 102 -7.59 2.20 17.22
C ASP A 102 -6.44 2.59 18.18
N GLY A 103 -5.80 3.73 17.92
CA GLY A 103 -4.71 4.28 18.74
C GLY A 103 -3.36 3.56 18.61
N HIS A 104 -3.17 2.73 17.58
CA HIS A 104 -1.95 1.97 17.32
C HIS A 104 -1.46 2.17 15.87
N VAL A 105 -0.17 1.93 15.65
CA VAL A 105 0.36 1.61 14.33
C VAL A 105 0.41 0.09 14.21
N LEU A 106 -0.20 -0.45 13.16
CA LEU A 106 -0.10 -1.85 12.80
C LEU A 106 0.95 -2.01 11.68
N THR A 107 1.80 -3.02 11.76
CA THR A 107 2.74 -3.38 10.68
C THR A 107 2.48 -4.80 10.18
N ALA A 108 2.57 -5.00 8.86
CA ALA A 108 2.59 -6.32 8.24
C ALA A 108 4.04 -6.74 7.98
N ASN A 109 4.48 -7.79 8.67
CA ASN A 109 5.86 -8.25 8.67
C ASN A 109 6.01 -9.43 7.70
N TYR A 110 6.51 -9.15 6.50
CA TYR A 110 6.58 -10.11 5.40
C TYR A 110 7.53 -11.27 5.71
N GLY A 111 8.71 -10.98 6.26
CA GLY A 111 9.75 -11.98 6.52
C GLY A 111 9.39 -12.96 7.63
N SER A 112 8.61 -12.52 8.62
CA SER A 112 8.21 -13.36 9.76
C SER A 112 6.77 -13.89 9.70
N GLY A 113 5.95 -13.40 8.76
CA GLY A 113 4.55 -13.81 8.69
C GLY A 113 3.74 -13.39 9.91
N SER A 114 3.73 -12.11 10.24
CA SER A 114 3.02 -11.60 11.41
C SER A 114 2.46 -10.19 11.23
N VAL A 115 1.54 -9.81 12.11
CA VAL A 115 1.11 -8.42 12.31
C VAL A 115 1.59 -7.96 13.68
N THR A 116 2.20 -6.78 13.76
CA THR A 116 2.57 -6.15 15.02
C THR A 116 1.69 -4.95 15.28
N SER A 117 1.26 -4.75 16.52
CA SER A 117 0.68 -3.49 17.00
C SER A 117 1.67 -2.75 17.89
N VAL A 118 1.83 -1.46 17.65
CA VAL A 118 2.62 -0.55 18.48
C VAL A 118 1.72 0.58 18.94
N ARG A 119 1.57 0.76 20.24
CA ARG A 119 0.70 1.80 20.80
C ARG A 119 1.21 3.19 20.48
N LEU A 120 0.30 4.11 20.18
CA LEU A 120 0.60 5.53 20.08
C LEU A 120 0.44 6.21 21.44
N ARG A 121 1.39 7.09 21.76
CA ARG A 121 1.26 8.05 22.85
C ARG A 121 0.30 9.17 22.46
N ALA A 122 -0.15 9.93 23.47
CA ALA A 122 -1.09 11.05 23.26
C ALA A 122 -0.54 12.13 22.31
N ASP A 123 0.79 12.26 22.20
CA ASP A 123 1.44 13.19 21.29
C ASP A 123 1.67 12.61 19.88
N GLY A 124 1.22 11.38 19.61
CA GLY A 124 1.40 10.67 18.34
C GLY A 124 2.71 9.91 18.20
N THR A 125 3.62 9.96 19.17
CA THR A 125 4.87 9.18 19.13
C THR A 125 4.64 7.70 19.48
N LEU A 126 5.59 6.84 19.13
CA LEU A 126 5.48 5.38 19.29
C LEU A 126 5.87 4.93 20.71
N ASP A 127 5.01 4.13 21.35
CA ASP A 127 5.30 3.52 22.65
C ASP A 127 5.97 2.15 22.53
N GLY A 128 7.30 2.14 22.59
CA GLY A 128 8.12 0.93 22.42
C GLY A 128 7.99 -0.14 23.51
N GLU A 129 7.36 0.17 24.65
CA GLU A 129 7.08 -0.81 25.71
C GLU A 129 5.77 -1.58 25.46
N SER A 130 4.86 -0.99 24.67
CA SER A 130 3.53 -1.54 24.37
C SER A 130 3.48 -2.09 22.95
N VAL A 131 4.08 -3.27 22.78
CA VAL A 131 4.19 -3.97 21.48
C VAL A 131 3.64 -5.40 21.60
N ASP A 132 2.64 -5.72 20.77
CA ASP A 132 2.06 -7.06 20.65
C ASP A 132 2.22 -7.61 19.22
N VAL A 133 2.30 -8.94 19.08
CA VAL A 133 2.55 -9.60 17.80
C VAL A 133 1.59 -10.75 17.59
N LEU A 134 0.73 -10.62 16.59
CA LEU A 134 -0.07 -11.71 16.05
C LEU A 134 0.76 -12.47 15.00
N ARG A 135 1.24 -13.67 15.35
CA ARG A 135 1.92 -14.57 14.41
C ARG A 135 0.90 -15.34 13.59
N HIS A 136 1.13 -15.42 12.29
CA HIS A 136 0.37 -16.32 11.43
C HIS A 136 1.07 -17.69 11.38
N GLU A 137 0.31 -18.72 10.99
CA GLU A 137 0.81 -20.07 10.81
C GLU A 137 0.24 -20.65 9.50
N GLY A 138 0.86 -21.71 8.99
CA GLY A 138 0.47 -22.38 7.75
C GLY A 138 1.42 -22.11 6.59
N SER A 139 1.02 -22.57 5.41
CA SER A 139 1.77 -22.49 4.17
C SER A 139 0.82 -22.59 2.97
N GLY A 140 1.34 -22.35 1.77
CA GLY A 140 0.62 -22.46 0.51
C GLY A 140 1.36 -23.36 -0.48
N THR A 141 0.87 -23.41 -1.72
CA THR A 141 1.33 -24.39 -2.71
C THR A 141 2.59 -23.97 -3.49
N HIS A 142 2.94 -22.68 -3.51
CA HIS A 142 4.09 -22.21 -4.27
C HIS A 142 5.41 -22.59 -3.58
N PRO A 143 6.26 -23.42 -4.21
CA PRO A 143 7.36 -24.13 -3.55
C PRO A 143 8.45 -23.22 -2.96
N LYS A 144 8.55 -21.98 -3.44
CA LYS A 144 9.57 -21.00 -3.00
C LYS A 144 9.03 -19.77 -2.27
N ARG A 145 7.73 -19.51 -2.37
CA ARG A 145 7.13 -18.23 -1.96
C ARG A 145 6.04 -18.41 -0.91
N GLN A 146 5.71 -19.66 -0.57
CA GLN A 146 4.63 -20.01 0.33
C GLN A 146 5.04 -21.17 1.25
N GLN A 147 6.31 -21.25 1.63
CA GLN A 147 6.82 -22.26 2.58
C GLN A 147 6.38 -21.98 4.02
N GLY A 148 5.97 -20.73 4.27
CA GLY A 148 5.40 -20.24 5.51
C GLY A 148 4.62 -18.95 5.23
N PRO A 149 4.09 -18.32 6.28
CA PRO A 149 3.30 -17.10 6.14
C PRO A 149 4.15 -15.89 5.76
N HIS A 150 3.55 -15.00 4.97
CA HIS A 150 4.17 -13.78 4.48
C HIS A 150 3.15 -12.65 4.46
N THR A 151 2.90 -12.05 5.63
CA THR A 151 1.95 -10.95 5.77
C THR A 151 2.43 -9.74 4.99
N HIS A 152 1.68 -9.36 3.97
CA HIS A 152 2.08 -8.29 3.06
C HIS A 152 1.29 -7.00 3.30
N GLN A 153 0.08 -7.08 3.87
CA GLN A 153 -0.72 -5.91 4.17
C GLN A 153 -1.48 -6.05 5.50
N VAL A 154 -1.67 -4.93 6.17
CA VAL A 154 -2.62 -4.76 7.25
C VAL A 154 -3.27 -3.38 7.15
N MET A 155 -4.60 -3.30 7.28
CA MET A 155 -5.35 -2.04 7.28
C MET A 155 -6.66 -2.17 8.05
N PRO A 156 -7.22 -1.05 8.56
CA PRO A 156 -8.61 -1.04 9.00
C PRO A 156 -9.57 -1.28 7.83
N ASP A 157 -10.69 -1.95 8.11
CA ASP A 157 -11.83 -1.94 7.21
C ASP A 157 -12.48 -0.54 7.13
N PRO A 158 -13.32 -0.25 6.12
CA PRO A 158 -13.92 1.07 5.96
C PRO A 158 -14.77 1.54 7.14
N SER A 159 -15.33 0.61 7.94
CA SER A 159 -16.08 0.95 9.15
C SER A 159 -15.20 1.23 10.37
N GLY A 160 -13.89 0.91 10.29
CA GLY A 160 -12.95 1.04 11.40
C GLY A 160 -13.19 0.05 12.54
N ARG A 161 -13.93 -1.05 12.30
CA ARG A 161 -14.27 -2.05 13.32
C ARG A 161 -13.34 -3.27 13.30
N TRP A 162 -12.71 -3.52 12.16
CA TRP A 162 -11.87 -4.68 11.95
C TRP A 162 -10.51 -4.26 11.40
N ALA A 163 -9.45 -4.91 11.88
CA ALA A 163 -8.18 -4.95 11.17
C ALA A 163 -8.22 -6.11 10.17
N VAL A 164 -7.83 -5.86 8.93
CA VAL A 164 -7.79 -6.84 7.86
C VAL A 164 -6.34 -7.03 7.44
N SER A 165 -5.87 -8.27 7.48
CA SER A 165 -4.51 -8.65 7.16
C SER A 165 -4.46 -9.61 5.98
N VAL A 166 -3.58 -9.33 5.02
CA VAL A 166 -3.41 -10.12 3.80
C VAL A 166 -2.10 -10.88 3.86
N ASP A 167 -2.15 -12.19 3.67
CA ASP A 167 -1.00 -13.08 3.80
C ASP A 167 -0.74 -13.85 2.51
N LEU A 168 0.35 -13.46 1.84
CA LEU A 168 0.80 -14.08 0.59
C LEU A 168 1.15 -15.55 0.79
N GLY A 169 1.80 -15.86 1.90
CA GLY A 169 2.40 -17.15 2.20
C GLY A 169 1.38 -18.25 2.45
N THR A 170 0.18 -17.89 2.90
CA THR A 170 -0.90 -18.82 3.29
C THR A 170 -2.12 -18.74 2.39
N ASP A 171 -2.08 -17.97 1.30
CA ASP A 171 -3.24 -17.73 0.44
C ASP A 171 -4.48 -17.27 1.22
N SER A 172 -4.33 -16.35 2.18
CA SER A 172 -5.43 -16.03 3.10
C SER A 172 -5.56 -14.54 3.42
N VAL A 173 -6.77 -14.18 3.83
CA VAL A 173 -7.08 -12.89 4.47
C VAL A 173 -7.62 -13.16 5.88
N ARG A 174 -7.04 -12.50 6.88
CA ARG A 174 -7.44 -12.57 8.28
C ARG A 174 -8.18 -11.30 8.67
N ILE A 175 -9.34 -11.47 9.28
CA ILE A 175 -10.15 -10.41 9.88
C ILE A 175 -9.94 -10.51 11.38
N CYS A 176 -9.48 -9.43 11.99
CA CYS A 176 -9.09 -9.40 13.39
C CYS A 176 -9.86 -8.34 14.15
N SER A 177 -10.35 -8.70 15.34
CA SER A 177 -10.74 -7.73 16.36
C SER A 177 -9.49 -7.27 17.13
N MET A 178 -9.59 -6.13 17.80
CA MET A 178 -8.52 -5.66 18.69
C MET A 178 -9.08 -5.28 20.07
N GLN A 179 -8.39 -5.70 21.12
CA GLN A 179 -8.72 -5.34 22.49
C GLN A 179 -7.43 -4.89 23.20
N GLY A 180 -7.38 -3.62 23.61
CA GLY A 180 -6.21 -3.08 24.33
C GLY A 180 -4.89 -3.19 23.57
N GLY A 181 -4.94 -3.13 22.23
CA GLY A 181 -3.77 -3.29 21.35
C GLY A 181 -3.47 -4.73 20.93
N ARG A 182 -4.08 -5.74 21.56
CA ARG A 182 -3.90 -7.14 21.16
C ARG A 182 -4.87 -7.52 20.05
N LEU A 183 -4.32 -8.02 18.94
CA LEU A 183 -5.09 -8.51 17.81
C LEU A 183 -5.50 -9.97 18.03
N GLU A 184 -6.76 -10.29 17.74
CA GLU A 184 -7.29 -11.65 17.77
C GLU A 184 -8.01 -11.95 16.46
N VAL A 185 -7.69 -13.09 15.85
CA VAL A 185 -8.32 -13.52 14.61
C VAL A 185 -9.78 -13.87 14.88
N HIS A 186 -10.68 -13.08 14.30
CA HIS A 186 -12.12 -13.36 14.28
C HIS A 186 -12.46 -14.35 13.17
N ARG A 187 -11.84 -14.19 12.01
CA ARG A 187 -12.04 -15.07 10.84
C ARG A 187 -10.79 -15.12 9.98
N GLU A 188 -10.52 -16.31 9.47
CA GLU A 188 -9.55 -16.51 8.38
C GLU A 188 -10.31 -16.98 7.14
N VAL A 189 -10.04 -16.35 6.00
CA VAL A 189 -10.66 -16.66 4.72
C VAL A 189 -9.57 -17.11 3.76
N ALA A 190 -9.61 -18.40 3.42
CA ALA A 190 -8.75 -18.97 2.40
C ALA A 190 -9.18 -18.49 1.00
N LEU A 191 -8.18 -18.16 0.19
CA LEU A 191 -8.31 -17.85 -1.22
C LEU A 191 -7.86 -19.05 -2.06
N ARG A 192 -7.82 -18.89 -3.39
CA ARG A 192 -7.37 -19.95 -4.28
C ARG A 192 -5.90 -20.32 -3.96
N PRO A 193 -5.57 -21.62 -3.78
CA PRO A 193 -4.19 -22.04 -3.54
C PRO A 193 -3.23 -21.56 -4.64
N GLY A 194 -2.07 -21.06 -4.22
CA GLY A 194 -1.04 -20.51 -5.10
C GLY A 194 -1.35 -19.11 -5.64
N SER A 195 -2.42 -18.45 -5.17
CA SER A 195 -2.76 -17.10 -5.62
C SER A 195 -1.76 -16.06 -5.13
N GLY A 196 -1.32 -16.19 -3.88
CA GLY A 196 -0.38 -15.29 -3.22
C GLY A 196 -0.93 -13.87 -3.08
N PRO A 197 -1.99 -13.65 -2.29
CA PRO A 197 -2.59 -12.33 -2.14
C PRO A 197 -1.61 -11.35 -1.50
N ARG A 198 -1.56 -10.13 -2.03
CA ARG A 198 -0.57 -9.12 -1.64
C ARG A 198 -1.24 -7.93 -0.97
N HIS A 199 -1.98 -7.15 -1.74
CA HIS A 199 -2.69 -5.96 -1.28
C HIS A 199 -4.18 -6.09 -1.57
N LEU A 200 -4.98 -5.45 -0.73
CA LEU A 200 -6.42 -5.34 -0.80
C LEU A 200 -6.80 -3.86 -0.91
N ALA A 201 -7.81 -3.58 -1.73
CA ALA A 201 -8.47 -2.27 -1.77
C ALA A 201 -9.97 -2.43 -1.57
N PHE A 202 -10.56 -1.63 -0.69
CA PHE A 202 -12.02 -1.58 -0.52
C PHE A 202 -12.66 -0.69 -1.58
N HIS A 203 -13.84 -1.08 -2.04
CA HIS A 203 -14.70 -0.19 -2.80
C HIS A 203 -15.21 0.95 -1.89
N PRO A 204 -15.36 2.21 -2.37
CA PRO A 204 -15.79 3.34 -1.55
C PRO A 204 -17.14 3.17 -0.85
N ARG A 205 -18.03 2.33 -1.39
CA ARG A 205 -19.30 1.94 -0.75
C ARG A 205 -19.14 1.05 0.50
N GLY A 206 -17.95 0.49 0.72
CA GLY A 206 -17.63 -0.32 1.88
C GLY A 206 -18.24 -1.73 1.87
N ASP A 207 -18.78 -2.20 0.74
CA ASP A 207 -19.43 -3.52 0.63
C ASP A 207 -18.64 -4.52 -0.24
N ARG A 208 -17.50 -4.09 -0.79
CA ARG A 208 -16.59 -4.91 -1.62
C ARG A 208 -15.14 -4.70 -1.26
N ALA A 209 -14.36 -5.75 -1.45
CA ALA A 209 -12.91 -5.74 -1.39
C ALA A 209 -12.32 -6.41 -2.63
N TYR A 210 -11.23 -5.84 -3.15
CA TYR A 210 -10.49 -6.33 -4.30
C TYR A 210 -9.10 -6.75 -3.84
N ILE A 211 -8.81 -8.04 -3.86
CA ILE A 211 -7.54 -8.60 -3.40
C ILE A 211 -6.66 -8.87 -4.62
N LEU A 212 -5.53 -8.18 -4.69
CA LEU A 212 -4.54 -8.33 -5.74
C LEU A 212 -3.59 -9.49 -5.42
N ASN A 213 -3.50 -10.45 -6.34
CA ASN A 213 -2.71 -11.65 -6.19
C ASN A 213 -1.35 -11.49 -6.90
N GLU A 214 -0.25 -11.62 -6.14
CA GLU A 214 1.11 -11.42 -6.66
C GLU A 214 1.61 -12.63 -7.46
N LEU A 215 1.34 -13.85 -6.99
CA LEU A 215 1.88 -15.07 -7.60
C LEU A 215 1.07 -15.52 -8.82
N THR A 216 -0.17 -15.05 -8.92
CA THR A 216 -1.00 -15.21 -10.11
C THR A 216 -1.62 -13.86 -10.48
N PRO A 217 -1.31 -13.27 -11.65
CA PRO A 217 -1.76 -11.93 -12.05
C PRO A 217 -3.27 -11.73 -12.15
N THR A 218 -3.95 -11.71 -11.01
CA THR A 218 -5.40 -11.70 -10.87
C THR A 218 -5.83 -10.79 -9.72
N VAL A 219 -7.08 -10.35 -9.77
CA VAL A 219 -7.79 -9.77 -8.63
C VAL A 219 -8.90 -10.72 -8.21
N THR A 220 -8.92 -11.11 -6.95
CA THR A 220 -10.08 -11.77 -6.32
C THR A 220 -11.05 -10.71 -5.83
N VAL A 221 -12.30 -10.79 -6.29
CA VAL A 221 -13.39 -9.91 -5.87
C VAL A 221 -14.11 -10.56 -4.71
N CYS A 222 -14.31 -9.80 -3.63
CA CYS A 222 -14.98 -10.28 -2.44
C CYS A 222 -16.13 -9.36 -2.04
N ARG A 223 -17.22 -9.94 -1.53
CA ARG A 223 -18.20 -9.21 -0.71
C ARG A 223 -17.63 -8.99 0.68
N TRP A 224 -17.76 -7.77 1.17
CA TRP A 224 -17.42 -7.40 2.55
C TRP A 224 -18.70 -7.15 3.34
N ASP A 225 -18.84 -7.85 4.46
CA ASP A 225 -19.85 -7.60 5.48
C ASP A 225 -19.14 -7.07 6.72
N ALA A 226 -19.21 -5.75 6.89
CA ALA A 226 -18.56 -5.06 7.99
C ALA A 226 -19.24 -5.33 9.35
N ASP A 227 -20.52 -5.68 9.38
CA ASP A 227 -21.24 -5.96 10.62
C ASP A 227 -20.86 -7.35 11.16
N ALA A 228 -20.72 -8.33 10.27
CA ALA A 228 -20.31 -9.69 10.62
C ALA A 228 -18.80 -9.91 10.68
N GLY A 229 -17.99 -8.96 10.15
CA GLY A 229 -16.55 -9.17 9.94
C GLY A 229 -16.30 -10.34 9.00
N ALA A 230 -17.04 -10.38 7.88
CA ALA A 230 -17.02 -11.52 6.96
C ALA A 230 -16.63 -11.08 5.55
N LEU A 231 -15.76 -11.88 4.94
CA LEU A 231 -15.28 -11.71 3.58
C LEU A 231 -15.67 -12.94 2.77
N GLN A 232 -16.37 -12.73 1.65
CA GLN A 232 -16.83 -13.82 0.78
C GLN A 232 -16.25 -13.63 -0.63
N PRO A 233 -15.33 -14.51 -1.09
CA PRO A 233 -14.87 -14.50 -2.48
C PRO A 233 -16.03 -14.77 -3.45
N LEU A 234 -16.09 -13.98 -4.52
CA LEU A 234 -17.12 -14.05 -5.57
C LEU A 234 -16.56 -14.58 -6.89
N GLY A 235 -15.29 -14.28 -7.18
CA GLY A 235 -14.62 -14.68 -8.40
C GLY A 235 -13.29 -13.98 -8.59
N GLU A 236 -12.59 -14.33 -9.66
CA GLU A 236 -11.30 -13.76 -10.02
C GLU A 236 -11.31 -13.26 -11.46
N ILE A 237 -10.53 -12.21 -11.72
CA ILE A 237 -10.26 -11.71 -13.07
C ILE A 237 -8.77 -11.49 -13.26
N SER A 238 -8.26 -11.77 -14.46
CA SER A 238 -6.88 -11.40 -14.84
C SER A 238 -6.68 -9.89 -14.82
N VAL A 239 -5.54 -9.44 -14.32
CA VAL A 239 -5.12 -8.03 -14.45
C VAL A 239 -4.26 -7.80 -15.70
N LEU A 240 -3.97 -8.84 -16.48
CA LEU A 240 -3.26 -8.73 -17.76
C LEU A 240 -4.13 -9.25 -18.92
N PRO A 241 -4.00 -8.71 -20.13
CA PRO A 241 -4.80 -9.14 -21.28
C PRO A 241 -4.48 -10.58 -21.70
N ASP A 242 -3.20 -10.95 -21.60
CA ASP A 242 -2.68 -12.25 -21.98
C ASP A 242 -1.88 -12.85 -20.83
N ALA A 243 -1.62 -14.16 -20.92
CA ALA A 243 -0.67 -14.81 -20.03
C ALA A 243 0.71 -14.16 -20.15
N PRO A 244 1.40 -13.85 -19.03
CA PRO A 244 2.68 -13.17 -19.10
C PRO A 244 3.74 -14.08 -19.75
N HIS A 245 4.57 -13.50 -20.63
CA HIS A 245 5.69 -14.20 -21.28
C HIS A 245 6.89 -14.43 -20.33
N GLY A 246 6.82 -13.95 -19.10
CA GLY A 246 7.86 -14.05 -18.07
C GLY A 246 7.31 -13.65 -16.70
N ASP A 247 8.18 -13.10 -15.85
CA ASP A 247 7.82 -12.64 -14.51
C ASP A 247 6.76 -11.53 -14.56
N ALA A 248 5.65 -11.73 -13.86
CA ALA A 248 4.61 -10.73 -13.67
C ALA A 248 4.10 -10.80 -12.23
N PHE A 249 4.43 -9.78 -11.44
CA PHE A 249 4.13 -9.73 -10.02
C PHE A 249 3.33 -8.46 -9.71
N PRO A 250 1.98 -8.54 -9.70
CA PRO A 250 1.17 -7.44 -9.24
C PRO A 250 1.62 -6.93 -7.87
N SER A 251 1.58 -5.62 -7.69
CA SER A 251 2.11 -4.93 -6.52
C SER A 251 1.02 -4.17 -5.80
N GLU A 252 0.46 -3.14 -6.41
CA GLU A 252 -0.46 -2.22 -5.73
C GLU A 252 -1.82 -2.19 -6.44
N ALA A 253 -2.89 -1.99 -5.66
CA ALA A 253 -4.25 -1.86 -6.14
C ALA A 253 -4.90 -0.60 -5.54
N VAL A 254 -5.44 0.28 -6.38
CA VAL A 254 -6.13 1.51 -5.92
C VAL A 254 -7.49 1.68 -6.61
N VAL A 255 -8.53 1.97 -5.84
CA VAL A 255 -9.89 2.19 -6.34
C VAL A 255 -10.16 3.68 -6.45
N SER A 256 -10.86 4.09 -7.51
CA SER A 256 -11.28 5.49 -7.67
C SER A 256 -12.27 5.93 -6.58
N PRO A 257 -12.28 7.21 -6.17
CA PRO A 257 -13.21 7.69 -5.14
C PRO A 257 -14.69 7.53 -5.50
N ASP A 258 -15.01 7.53 -6.80
CA ASP A 258 -16.35 7.31 -7.32
C ASP A 258 -16.71 5.82 -7.50
N GLY A 259 -15.78 4.90 -7.21
CA GLY A 259 -15.98 3.45 -7.28
C GLY A 259 -16.10 2.89 -8.69
N ARG A 260 -15.75 3.66 -9.73
CA ARG A 260 -15.89 3.22 -11.14
C ARG A 260 -14.68 2.50 -11.70
N PHE A 261 -13.50 2.69 -11.11
CA PHE A 261 -12.25 2.12 -11.62
C PHE A 261 -11.39 1.53 -10.52
N LEU A 262 -10.69 0.44 -10.87
CA LEU A 262 -9.61 -0.15 -10.10
C LEU A 262 -8.36 -0.13 -10.97
N TRP A 263 -7.27 0.43 -10.45
CA TRP A 263 -5.96 0.38 -11.09
C TRP A 263 -5.05 -0.58 -10.35
N THR A 264 -4.27 -1.35 -11.09
CA THR A 264 -3.25 -2.24 -10.52
C THR A 264 -1.90 -2.03 -11.18
N ALA A 265 -0.83 -2.02 -10.40
CA ALA A 265 0.53 -2.04 -10.91
C ALA A 265 1.07 -3.48 -10.97
N THR A 266 1.83 -3.80 -12.02
CA THR A 266 2.44 -5.13 -12.19
C THR A 266 3.92 -5.03 -12.53
N ARG A 267 4.78 -5.53 -11.63
CA ARG A 267 6.24 -5.61 -11.80
C ARG A 267 6.61 -6.69 -12.80
N GLY A 268 7.73 -6.51 -13.50
CA GLY A 268 8.19 -7.39 -14.58
C GLY A 268 7.48 -7.10 -15.90
N ALA A 269 6.15 -7.02 -15.89
CA ALA A 269 5.39 -6.50 -17.04
C ALA A 269 5.50 -4.97 -17.18
N ASN A 270 5.75 -4.25 -16.08
CA ASN A 270 5.94 -2.80 -16.02
C ASN A 270 4.75 -1.99 -16.58
N VAL A 271 3.57 -2.38 -16.11
CA VAL A 271 2.29 -1.83 -16.56
C VAL A 271 1.39 -1.41 -15.41
N ILE A 272 0.48 -0.50 -15.74
CA ILE A 272 -0.72 -0.18 -14.98
C ILE A 272 -1.91 -0.74 -15.76
N SER A 273 -2.66 -1.63 -15.12
CA SER A 273 -3.92 -2.15 -15.66
C SER A 273 -5.10 -1.34 -15.14
N VAL A 274 -6.07 -1.12 -16.03
CA VAL A 274 -7.29 -0.36 -15.77
C VAL A 274 -8.47 -1.32 -15.83
N LEU A 275 -9.11 -1.56 -14.70
CA LEU A 275 -10.33 -2.35 -14.60
C LEU A 275 -11.51 -1.40 -14.37
N ALA A 276 -12.54 -1.49 -15.22
CA ALA A 276 -13.81 -0.83 -14.97
C ALA A 276 -14.64 -1.68 -14.01
N LEU A 277 -15.14 -1.05 -12.95
CA LEU A 277 -16.05 -1.64 -11.98
C LEU A 277 -17.48 -1.40 -12.43
N ASP A 278 -18.30 -2.45 -12.41
CA ASP A 278 -19.73 -2.33 -12.66
C ASP A 278 -20.44 -1.68 -11.46
N VAL A 279 -21.72 -1.36 -11.63
CA VAL A 279 -22.51 -0.67 -10.59
C VAL A 279 -22.53 -1.44 -9.26
N THR A 280 -22.44 -2.77 -9.30
CA THR A 280 -22.41 -3.60 -8.09
C THR A 280 -21.00 -3.77 -7.53
N GLY A 281 -19.96 -3.51 -8.33
CA GLY A 281 -18.57 -3.75 -8.01
C GLY A 281 -18.17 -5.23 -8.02
N ASP A 282 -19.05 -6.13 -8.47
CA ASP A 282 -18.83 -7.59 -8.47
C ASP A 282 -18.03 -8.08 -9.66
N ARG A 283 -18.11 -7.35 -10.79
CA ARG A 283 -17.60 -7.80 -12.08
C ARG A 283 -16.68 -6.73 -12.67
N PRO A 284 -15.49 -6.54 -12.08
CA PRO A 284 -14.43 -5.77 -12.73
C PRO A 284 -14.18 -6.33 -14.12
N THR A 285 -13.84 -5.46 -15.05
CA THR A 285 -13.50 -5.85 -16.42
C THR A 285 -12.27 -5.10 -16.87
N LEU A 286 -11.25 -5.83 -17.32
CA LEU A 286 -10.04 -5.22 -17.87
C LEU A 286 -10.40 -4.39 -19.11
N ARG A 287 -10.06 -3.10 -19.09
CA ARG A 287 -10.33 -2.15 -20.18
C ARG A 287 -9.08 -1.79 -20.95
N ALA A 288 -7.97 -1.64 -20.24
CA ALA A 288 -6.70 -1.29 -20.84
C ALA A 288 -5.55 -1.68 -19.94
N THR A 289 -4.38 -1.72 -20.56
CA THR A 289 -3.08 -1.86 -19.90
C THR A 289 -2.18 -0.80 -20.53
N VAL A 290 -1.55 0.03 -19.70
CA VAL A 290 -0.63 1.09 -20.16
C VAL A 290 0.72 0.94 -19.46
N SER A 291 1.78 1.47 -20.06
CA SER A 291 3.09 1.49 -19.41
C SER A 291 3.05 2.27 -18.08
N CYS A 292 3.76 1.79 -17.06
CA CYS A 292 3.97 2.54 -15.81
C CYS A 292 5.01 3.67 -15.95
N GLY A 293 5.63 3.82 -17.14
CA GLY A 293 6.59 4.87 -17.44
C GLY A 293 8.02 4.62 -16.92
N GLY A 294 8.26 3.47 -16.27
CA GLY A 294 9.56 3.06 -15.73
C GLY A 294 9.68 1.54 -15.61
N ASP A 295 10.51 1.06 -14.69
CA ASP A 295 10.75 -0.35 -14.40
C ASP A 295 10.43 -0.68 -12.93
N TRP A 296 9.71 -1.80 -12.75
CA TRP A 296 9.36 -2.36 -11.45
C TRP A 296 8.45 -1.44 -10.62
N PRO A 297 7.22 -1.15 -11.07
CA PRO A 297 6.27 -0.31 -10.33
C PRO A 297 5.88 -0.99 -9.02
N ARG A 298 6.54 -0.62 -7.92
CA ARG A 298 6.38 -1.24 -6.59
C ARG A 298 5.20 -0.68 -5.84
N GLY A 299 4.86 0.59 -6.09
CA GLY A 299 3.73 1.28 -5.52
C GLY A 299 2.93 2.06 -6.58
N LEU A 300 1.66 2.26 -6.29
CA LEU A 300 0.72 3.04 -7.09
C LEU A 300 -0.13 3.90 -6.14
N ALA A 301 -0.21 5.19 -6.37
CA ALA A 301 -0.94 6.10 -5.50
C ALA A 301 -1.88 7.00 -6.32
N LEU A 302 -3.15 7.05 -5.91
CA LEU A 302 -4.11 8.00 -6.46
C LEU A 302 -4.14 9.26 -5.59
N HIS A 303 -3.93 10.42 -6.20
CA HIS A 303 -4.06 11.68 -5.49
C HIS A 303 -5.52 11.87 -5.02
N PRO A 304 -5.77 12.44 -3.81
CA PRO A 304 -7.13 12.57 -3.25
C PRO A 304 -8.16 13.27 -4.16
N SER A 305 -7.71 14.13 -5.08
CA SER A 305 -8.59 14.77 -6.09
C SER A 305 -9.15 13.79 -7.14
N GLY A 306 -8.63 12.55 -7.20
CA GLY A 306 -8.94 11.55 -8.21
C GLY A 306 -8.44 11.90 -9.62
N ARG A 307 -7.67 12.99 -9.78
CA ARG A 307 -7.22 13.48 -11.11
C ARG A 307 -5.87 12.93 -11.53
N PHE A 308 -5.05 12.48 -10.59
CA PHE A 308 -3.67 12.09 -10.86
C PHE A 308 -3.33 10.76 -10.20
N LEU A 309 -2.63 9.92 -10.94
CA LEU A 309 -2.11 8.62 -10.51
C LEU A 309 -0.58 8.65 -10.57
N TYR A 310 0.09 8.01 -9.62
CA TYR A 310 1.55 8.04 -9.47
C TYR A 310 2.08 6.62 -9.33
N ALA A 311 3.03 6.23 -10.16
CA ALA A 311 3.74 4.95 -10.06
C ALA A 311 5.14 5.19 -9.49
N ALA A 312 5.46 4.50 -8.39
CA ALA A 312 6.81 4.45 -7.84
C ALA A 312 7.56 3.27 -8.49
N ASN A 313 8.47 3.59 -9.42
CA ASN A 313 9.20 2.63 -10.21
C ASN A 313 10.57 2.35 -9.53
N GLU A 314 10.62 1.25 -8.78
CA GLU A 314 11.72 0.92 -7.87
C GLU A 314 13.06 0.79 -8.61
N ARG A 315 13.09 0.07 -9.73
CA ARG A 315 14.35 -0.29 -10.40
C ARG A 315 14.84 0.81 -11.35
N SER A 316 13.94 1.55 -11.98
CA SER A 316 14.33 2.71 -12.80
C SER A 316 14.60 3.97 -11.98
N GLY A 317 14.18 4.00 -10.71
CA GLY A 317 14.48 5.09 -9.79
C GLY A 317 13.71 6.36 -10.08
N ASP A 318 12.43 6.24 -10.45
CA ASP A 318 11.57 7.37 -10.73
C ASP A 318 10.17 7.24 -10.12
N VAL A 319 9.54 8.38 -9.86
CA VAL A 319 8.08 8.45 -9.68
C VAL A 319 7.49 9.10 -10.93
N THR A 320 6.77 8.31 -11.71
CA THR A 320 6.02 8.78 -12.89
C THR A 320 4.59 9.12 -12.49
N TRP A 321 4.06 10.27 -12.94
CA TRP A 321 2.66 10.64 -12.74
C TRP A 321 1.86 10.75 -14.04
N PHE A 322 0.57 10.55 -13.90
CA PHE A 322 -0.41 10.46 -14.97
C PHE A 322 -1.60 11.34 -14.65
N SER A 323 -2.14 12.03 -15.64
CA SER A 323 -3.51 12.55 -15.57
C SER A 323 -4.48 11.41 -15.84
N VAL A 324 -5.60 11.36 -15.13
CA VAL A 324 -6.61 10.32 -15.27
C VAL A 324 -7.80 10.86 -16.03
N ASP A 325 -8.14 10.21 -17.14
CA ASP A 325 -9.39 10.45 -17.84
C ASP A 325 -10.57 10.00 -16.97
N ARG A 326 -11.46 10.92 -16.60
CA ARG A 326 -12.55 10.64 -15.65
C ARG A 326 -13.64 9.76 -16.22
N GLU A 327 -13.76 9.64 -17.54
CA GLU A 327 -14.82 8.84 -18.17
C GLU A 327 -14.38 7.40 -18.40
N THR A 328 -13.09 7.22 -18.71
CA THR A 328 -12.53 5.92 -19.10
C THR A 328 -11.60 5.31 -18.07
N GLY A 329 -11.15 6.10 -17.08
CA GLY A 329 -10.14 5.70 -16.09
C GLY A 329 -8.73 5.58 -16.67
N LEU A 330 -8.50 5.95 -17.93
CA LEU A 330 -7.19 5.76 -18.58
C LEU A 330 -6.17 6.76 -18.03
N PRO A 331 -5.01 6.29 -17.51
CA PRO A 331 -3.92 7.18 -17.13
C PRO A 331 -3.11 7.62 -18.36
N ARG A 332 -2.83 8.92 -18.48
CA ARG A 332 -1.98 9.53 -19.51
C ARG A 332 -0.75 10.13 -18.87
N ARG A 333 0.43 9.62 -19.23
CA ARG A 333 1.71 10.05 -18.65
C ARG A 333 1.87 11.56 -18.81
N SER A 334 2.17 12.23 -17.70
CA SER A 334 2.27 13.69 -17.62
C SER A 334 3.66 14.16 -17.19
N GLY A 335 4.45 13.31 -16.55
CA GLY A 335 5.86 13.57 -16.24
C GLY A 335 6.43 12.57 -15.25
N SER A 336 7.68 12.79 -14.84
CA SER A 336 8.35 11.99 -13.81
C SER A 336 9.39 12.85 -13.06
N ILE A 337 9.73 12.43 -11.85
CA ILE A 337 10.89 12.92 -11.09
C ILE A 337 11.83 11.75 -10.79
N GLU A 338 13.11 12.05 -10.59
CA GLU A 338 14.06 11.11 -10.03
C GLU A 338 13.72 10.84 -8.56
N ALA A 339 13.63 9.57 -8.21
CA ALA A 339 13.38 9.07 -6.86
C ALA A 339 13.95 7.65 -6.77
N PRO A 340 15.28 7.51 -6.53
CA PRO A 340 15.95 6.21 -6.56
C PRO A 340 15.29 5.22 -5.60
N ALA A 341 15.11 3.97 -6.07
CA ALA A 341 14.51 2.89 -5.29
C ALA A 341 13.16 3.21 -4.64
N ALA A 342 12.37 4.14 -5.21
CA ALA A 342 11.06 4.52 -4.69
C ALA A 342 10.10 3.32 -4.68
N SER A 343 9.38 3.16 -3.58
CA SER A 343 8.50 2.01 -3.36
C SER A 343 7.08 2.37 -2.93
N CYS A 344 6.87 3.57 -2.38
CA CYS A 344 5.53 4.08 -2.07
C CYS A 344 5.44 5.60 -2.26
N VAL A 345 4.22 6.10 -2.47
CA VAL A 345 3.89 7.52 -2.50
C VAL A 345 2.62 7.73 -1.66
N ILE A 346 2.63 8.70 -0.74
CA ILE A 346 1.44 9.12 0.00
C ILE A 346 1.30 10.64 -0.01
N PHE A 347 0.07 11.14 0.24
CA PHE A 347 -0.25 12.57 0.16
C PHE A 347 -0.63 13.17 1.51
N GLY A 348 0.06 14.25 1.86
CA GLY A 348 -0.16 15.14 2.99
C GLY A 348 -1.24 16.18 2.75
#